data_AF-A0A4Y9JD90-F1
#
_entry.id   AF-A0A4Y9JD90-F1
#
_cell.length_a   1.000
_cell.length_b   1.000
_cell.length_c   1.000
_cell.angle_alpha   90.00
_cell.angle_beta   90.00
_cell.angle_gamma   90.00
#
_symmetry.space_group_name_H-M   'P 1'
#
loop_
_entity.id
_entity.type
_entity.pdbx_description
1 polymer ?
#
loop_
_entity_poly.entity_id
_entity_poly.type
_entity_poly.pdbx_seq_one_letter_code
_entity_poly.pdbx_strand_id
1 'polypeptide(L)'
;MTKLKEPFLPLGTVVTLVDTMEFEPEHSTYFIVARAIIKNSEEEIVPRYRVAPHPYGDIPSQEILSINADEIEDILFKGFENAEDEAFVNMLLDKMKNYVSNPTQGSLQKPDQPQKKVVSEQERLAKDPFYKFKN
;
A
#
# COMPACT_ATOMS: atom_id res chain seq x y z
N MET A 1 13.70 -6.54 22.83
CA MET A 1 12.76 -5.50 22.35
C MET A 1 12.90 -5.44 20.84
N THR A 2 11.86 -5.77 20.08
CA THR A 2 11.92 -5.65 18.61
C THR A 2 11.93 -4.18 18.24
N LYS A 3 13.08 -3.68 17.80
CA LYS A 3 13.31 -2.27 17.47
C LYS A 3 13.17 -2.10 15.96
N LEU A 4 12.52 -1.02 15.55
CA LEU A 4 12.50 -0.59 14.16
C LEU A 4 13.92 -0.11 13.81
N LYS A 5 14.51 -0.65 12.74
CA LYS A 5 15.87 -0.31 12.32
C LYS A 5 15.98 1.17 11.93
N GLU A 6 15.00 1.67 11.18
CA GLU A 6 14.95 3.02 10.63
C GLU A 6 13.52 3.59 10.64
N PRO A 7 13.32 4.90 10.87
CA PRO A 7 11.99 5.50 10.87
C PRO A 7 11.33 5.38 9.49
N PHE A 8 10.01 5.31 9.48
CA PHE A 8 9.25 5.29 8.24
C PHE A 8 9.32 6.62 7.51
N LEU A 9 9.46 6.55 6.19
CA LEU A 9 9.26 7.71 5.33
C LEU A 9 7.77 8.09 5.23
N PRO A 10 7.44 9.39 5.17
CA PRO A 10 6.09 9.86 4.94
C PRO A 10 5.49 9.37 3.62
N LEU A 11 4.17 9.20 3.57
CA LEU A 11 3.50 8.97 2.29
C LEU A 11 3.63 10.21 1.39
N GLY A 12 3.71 9.98 0.08
CA GLY A 12 3.97 11.04 -0.90
C GLY A 12 5.43 11.51 -0.95
N THR A 13 6.34 10.89 -0.20
CA THR A 13 7.79 11.10 -0.34
C THR A 13 8.21 10.70 -1.75
N VAL A 14 9.02 11.54 -2.40
CA VAL A 14 9.59 11.30 -3.72
C VAL A 14 11.01 10.79 -3.56
N VAL A 15 11.31 9.67 -4.21
CA VAL A 15 12.61 8.99 -4.12
C VAL A 15 13.14 8.60 -5.49
N THR A 16 14.46 8.46 -5.59
CA THR A 16 15.13 7.68 -6.63
C THR A 16 15.48 6.30 -6.08
N LEU A 17 15.64 5.33 -6.97
CA LEU A 17 15.96 3.94 -6.63
C LEU A 17 17.32 3.61 -7.22
N VAL A 18 18.06 2.70 -6.57
CA VAL A 18 19.40 2.30 -7.03
C VAL A 18 19.34 1.71 -8.45
N ASP A 19 20.21 2.20 -9.35
CA ASP A 19 20.33 1.84 -10.77
C ASP A 19 20.50 0.33 -11.07
N THR A 20 20.78 -0.49 -10.06
CA THR A 20 20.90 -1.95 -10.20
C THR A 20 19.56 -2.67 -10.32
N MET A 21 18.46 -1.94 -10.18
CA MET A 21 17.12 -2.51 -10.26
C MET A 21 16.65 -2.57 -11.71
N GLU A 22 16.08 -3.71 -12.13
CA GLU A 22 15.45 -3.89 -13.44
C GLU A 22 14.09 -3.15 -13.52
N PHE A 23 14.05 -1.89 -13.13
CA PHE A 23 12.86 -1.07 -13.29
C PHE A 23 12.84 -0.41 -14.67
N GLU A 24 11.62 -0.14 -15.13
CA GLU A 24 11.39 0.55 -16.41
C GLU A 24 12.27 1.82 -16.49
N PRO A 25 13.23 1.88 -17.44
CA PRO A 25 14.22 2.96 -17.53
C PRO A 25 13.59 4.34 -17.83
N GLU A 26 12.28 4.36 -18.13
CA GLU A 26 11.51 5.58 -18.36
C GLU A 26 11.20 6.35 -17.06
N HIS A 27 11.36 5.74 -15.89
CA HIS A 27 11.03 6.36 -14.61
C HIS A 27 12.29 6.69 -13.81
N SER A 28 12.60 7.98 -13.70
CA SER A 28 13.69 8.46 -12.85
C SER A 28 13.30 8.67 -11.40
N THR A 29 12.00 8.68 -11.08
CA THR A 29 11.48 9.04 -9.75
C THR A 29 10.19 8.31 -9.40
N TYR A 30 10.00 8.05 -8.12
CA TYR A 30 8.86 7.31 -7.59
C TYR A 30 8.27 7.97 -6.34
N PHE A 31 6.97 7.79 -6.11
CA PHE A 31 6.26 8.23 -4.91
C PHE A 31 5.98 7.07 -3.97
N ILE A 32 6.22 7.25 -2.67
CA ILE A 32 5.77 6.29 -1.65
C ILE A 32 4.25 6.37 -1.50
N VAL A 33 3.55 5.30 -1.89
CA VAL A 33 2.08 5.18 -1.83
C VAL A 33 1.60 4.29 -0.69
N ALA A 34 2.43 3.40 -0.17
CA ALA A 34 2.11 2.63 1.04
C ALA A 34 3.36 2.26 1.85
N ARG A 35 3.13 1.97 3.12
CA ARG A 35 4.11 1.47 4.08
C ARG A 35 3.81 0.02 4.45
N ALA A 36 4.84 -0.78 4.60
CA ALA A 36 4.80 -2.14 5.09
C ALA A 36 6.01 -2.38 5.99
N ILE A 37 6.01 -3.48 6.74
CA ILE A 37 7.19 -3.94 7.47
C ILE A 37 7.49 -5.39 7.15
N ILE A 38 8.78 -5.71 7.18
CA ILE A 38 9.29 -7.08 7.07
C ILE A 38 10.26 -7.33 8.22
N LYS A 39 10.40 -8.59 8.62
CA LYS A 39 11.48 -9.00 9.53
C LYS A 39 12.68 -9.44 8.70
N ASN A 40 13.85 -8.87 8.99
CA ASN A 40 15.09 -9.32 8.36
C ASN A 40 15.59 -10.63 9.00
N SER A 41 16.72 -11.15 8.52
CA SER A 41 17.39 -12.35 9.06
C SER A 41 17.83 -12.22 10.52
N GLU A 42 17.93 -11.00 11.03
CA GLU A 42 18.34 -10.67 12.41
C GLU A 42 17.13 -10.43 13.33
N GLU A 43 15.92 -10.80 12.87
CA GLU A 43 14.63 -10.55 13.55
C GLU A 43 14.30 -9.07 13.81
N GLU A 44 15.02 -8.15 13.16
CA GLU A 44 14.73 -6.73 13.22
C GLU A 44 13.56 -6.38 12.32
N ILE A 45 12.76 -5.40 12.75
CA ILE A 45 11.70 -4.85 11.92
C ILE A 45 12.32 -3.81 11.01
N VAL A 46 12.21 -4.01 9.69
CA VAL A 46 12.69 -3.07 8.68
C VAL A 46 11.52 -2.51 7.86
N PRO A 47 11.53 -1.20 7.54
CA PRO A 47 10.55 -0.59 6.67
C PRO A 47 10.59 -1.18 5.26
N ARG A 48 9.41 -1.36 4.67
CA ARG A 48 9.20 -1.64 3.26
C ARG A 48 8.18 -0.65 2.70
N TYR A 49 8.28 -0.32 1.44
CA TYR A 49 7.43 0.66 0.79
C TYR A 49 6.78 0.06 -0.46
N ARG A 50 5.62 0.60 -0.80
CA ARG A 50 5.12 0.52 -2.15
C ARG A 50 5.31 1.85 -2.82
N VAL A 51 5.83 1.83 -4.03
CA VAL A 51 6.13 3.04 -4.78
C VAL A 51 5.49 3.01 -6.16
N ALA A 52 4.98 4.16 -6.58
CA ALA A 52 4.36 4.35 -7.89
C ALA A 52 5.24 5.27 -8.75
N PRO A 53 5.41 4.99 -10.04
CA PRO A 53 6.28 5.79 -10.91
C PRO A 53 5.71 7.18 -11.19
N HIS A 54 6.56 8.21 -11.18
CA HIS A 54 6.21 9.53 -11.69
C HIS A 54 6.36 9.57 -13.22
N PRO A 55 5.49 10.27 -13.98
CA PRO A 55 4.29 11.01 -13.57
C PRO A 55 2.98 10.24 -13.49
N TYR A 56 3.02 8.93 -13.70
CA TYR A 56 1.84 8.13 -13.96
C TYR A 56 1.05 7.76 -12.70
N GLY A 57 1.74 7.50 -11.59
CA GLY A 57 1.11 7.02 -10.35
C GLY A 57 0.61 5.58 -10.49
N ASP A 58 -0.47 5.26 -9.79
CA ASP A 58 -1.13 3.95 -9.81
C ASP A 58 -2.15 3.88 -10.96
N ILE A 59 -1.69 3.48 -12.14
CA ILE A 59 -2.54 3.25 -13.32
C ILE A 59 -2.36 1.82 -13.83
N PRO A 60 -3.37 1.22 -14.48
CA PRO A 60 -3.30 -0.19 -14.91
C PRO A 60 -2.13 -0.55 -15.83
N SER A 61 -1.56 0.42 -16.53
CA SER A 61 -0.42 0.24 -17.43
C SER A 61 0.94 0.38 -16.74
N GLN A 62 0.98 0.72 -15.45
CA GLN A 62 2.21 0.93 -14.69
C GLN A 62 2.17 0.12 -13.40
N GLU A 63 3.28 -0.55 -13.09
CA GLU A 63 3.35 -1.41 -11.90
C GLU A 63 3.71 -0.60 -10.65
N ILE A 64 3.03 -0.91 -9.53
CA ILE A 64 3.46 -0.46 -8.21
C ILE A 64 4.53 -1.42 -7.70
N LEU A 65 5.72 -0.88 -7.47
CA LEU A 65 6.87 -1.63 -7.02
C LEU A 65 6.84 -1.78 -5.49
N SER A 66 7.29 -2.92 -4.98
CA SER A 66 7.41 -3.17 -3.54
C SER A 66 8.87 -3.23 -3.15
N ILE A 67 9.33 -2.18 -2.48
CA ILE A 67 10.73 -1.77 -2.34
C ILE A 67 11.16 -1.80 -0.86
N ASN A 68 12.38 -2.19 -0.54
CA ASN A 68 12.98 -2.10 0.80
C ASN A 68 13.63 -0.73 1.03
N ALA A 69 13.87 -0.37 2.29
CA ALA A 69 14.46 0.93 2.63
C ALA A 69 15.87 1.14 2.05
N ASP A 70 16.65 0.08 1.90
CA ASP A 70 18.02 0.08 1.33
C ASP A 70 18.06 0.18 -0.20
N GLU A 71 16.92 0.06 -0.87
CA GLU A 71 16.78 0.22 -2.32
C GLU A 71 16.53 1.68 -2.72
N ILE A 72 16.36 2.57 -1.74
CA ILE A 72 16.22 4.02 -1.93
C ILE A 72 17.62 4.63 -2.04
N GLU A 73 17.89 5.28 -3.17
CA GLU A 73 19.16 5.97 -3.39
C GLU A 73 19.11 7.38 -2.82
N ASP A 74 18.19 8.23 -3.29
CA ASP A 74 18.02 9.60 -2.80
C ASP A 74 16.56 9.91 -2.47
N ILE A 75 16.37 10.80 -1.49
CA ILE A 75 15.08 11.39 -1.16
C ILE A 75 15.03 12.80 -1.75
N LEU A 76 14.25 12.97 -2.83
CA LEU A 76 14.11 14.25 -3.53
C LEU A 76 13.13 15.19 -2.83
N PHE A 77 12.09 14.62 -2.20
CA PHE A 77 11.08 15.39 -1.47
C PHE A 77 10.50 14.55 -0.34
N LYS A 78 10.43 15.12 0.87
CA LYS A 78 9.78 14.47 2.02
C LYS A 78 8.27 14.73 1.97
N GLY A 79 7.49 13.65 1.98
CA GLY A 79 6.04 13.70 1.95
C GLY A 79 5.41 14.32 3.21
N PHE A 80 4.08 14.37 3.23
CA PHE A 80 3.34 14.99 4.33
C PHE A 80 3.37 14.13 5.59
N GLU A 81 3.68 14.76 6.72
CA GLU A 81 3.74 14.13 8.05
C GLU A 81 3.02 15.03 9.06
N ASN A 82 2.20 14.43 9.91
CA ASN A 82 1.55 15.10 11.03
C ASN A 82 1.50 14.18 12.26
N ALA A 83 1.09 14.73 13.40
CA ALA A 83 1.03 13.98 14.66
C ALA A 83 0.07 12.78 14.59
N GLU A 84 -0.99 12.86 13.78
CA GLU A 84 -1.95 11.76 13.59
C GLU A 84 -1.33 10.59 12.82
N ASP A 85 -0.55 10.89 11.77
CA ASP A 85 0.18 9.89 10.99
C ASP A 85 1.26 9.22 11.83
N GLU A 86 2.01 10.00 12.62
CA GLU A 86 3.01 9.45 13.55
C GLU A 86 2.37 8.50 14.57
N ALA A 87 1.24 8.89 15.16
CA ALA A 87 0.49 8.04 16.08
C ALA A 87 -0.02 6.76 15.39
N PHE A 88 -0.47 6.86 14.14
CA PHE A 88 -0.91 5.71 13.35
C PHE A 88 0.23 4.72 13.06
N VAL A 89 1.41 5.22 12.67
CA VAL A 89 2.60 4.40 12.42
C VAL A 89 3.02 3.66 13.69
N ASN A 90 3.05 4.36 14.83
CA ASN A 90 3.37 3.75 16.12
C ASN A 90 2.37 2.65 16.51
N MET A 91 1.07 2.91 16.33
CA MET A 91 0.02 1.89 16.55
C MET A 91 0.22 0.66 15.65
N LEU A 92 0.61 0.84 14.38
CA LEU A 92 0.86 -0.27 13.46
C LEU A 92 2.04 -1.14 13.92
N LEU A 93 3.13 -0.50 14.34
CA LEU A 93 4.30 -1.18 14.89
C LEU A 93 3.95 -1.99 16.14
N ASP A 94 3.12 -1.44 17.03
CA ASP A 94 2.73 -2.12 18.26
C ASP A 94 1.79 -3.30 18.01
N LYS A 95 0.84 -3.19 17.08
CA LYS A 95 -0.01 -4.32 16.66
C LYS A 95 0.83 -5.49 16.15
N MET A 96 1.88 -5.22 15.39
CA MET A 96 2.75 -6.28 14.87
C MET A 96 3.65 -6.91 15.92
N LYS A 97 4.15 -6.15 16.91
CA LYS A 97 4.85 -6.73 18.07
C LYS A 97 3.94 -7.69 18.83
N ASN A 98 2.68 -7.32 19.01
CA ASN A 98 1.70 -8.09 19.79
C ASN A 98 1.11 -9.30 19.04
N TYR A 99 1.07 -9.27 17.71
CA TYR A 99 0.64 -10.43 16.91
C TYR A 99 1.61 -11.62 17.07
N VAL A 100 2.89 -11.34 17.31
CA VAL A 100 3.93 -12.37 17.52
C VAL A 100 3.80 -13.04 18.89
N SER A 101 3.23 -12.36 19.89
CA SER A 101 3.12 -12.89 21.26
C SER A 101 1.85 -13.68 21.55
N ASN A 102 0.80 -13.54 20.72
CA ASN A 102 -0.43 -14.33 20.84
C ASN A 102 -0.95 -14.73 19.44
N PRO A 103 -0.66 -15.95 18.95
CA PRO A 103 -1.29 -16.50 17.76
C PRO A 103 -2.70 -16.98 18.08
N THR A 104 -3.55 -16.11 18.63
CA THR A 104 -4.97 -16.45 18.80
C THR A 104 -5.67 -16.17 17.48
N GLN A 105 -6.13 -17.25 16.85
CA GLN A 105 -6.88 -17.32 15.59
C GLN A 105 -7.74 -16.08 15.30
N GLY A 106 -7.15 -15.11 14.61
CA GLY A 106 -7.90 -14.09 13.91
C GLY A 106 -8.48 -14.72 12.66
N SER A 107 -9.65 -15.36 12.78
CA SER A 107 -10.49 -15.52 11.60
C SER A 107 -10.71 -14.11 11.04
N LEU A 108 -10.20 -13.87 9.83
CA LEU A 108 -10.64 -12.75 9.01
C LEU A 108 -12.14 -12.99 8.78
N GLN A 109 -12.97 -12.54 9.71
CA GLN A 109 -14.37 -12.33 9.41
C GLN A 109 -14.36 -11.23 8.35
N LYS A 110 -14.51 -11.64 7.08
CA LYS A 110 -14.94 -10.73 6.03
C LYS A 110 -16.13 -9.97 6.62
N PRO A 111 -16.16 -8.63 6.58
CA PRO A 111 -17.39 -7.92 6.89
C PRO A 111 -18.48 -8.56 6.02
N ASP A 112 -19.55 -8.98 6.68
CA ASP A 112 -20.66 -9.71 6.08
C ASP A 112 -21.25 -8.81 4.99
N GLN A 113 -20.71 -8.93 3.76
CA GLN A 113 -21.25 -8.20 2.64
C GLN A 113 -22.65 -8.78 2.45
N PRO A 114 -23.71 -7.96 2.47
CA PRO A 114 -25.04 -8.45 2.16
C PRO A 114 -24.94 -9.13 0.80
N GLN A 115 -25.22 -10.43 0.76
CA GLN A 115 -25.21 -11.21 -0.47
C GLN A 115 -26.05 -10.45 -1.49
N LYS A 116 -25.40 -9.77 -2.45
CA LYS A 116 -26.12 -9.12 -3.54
C LYS A 116 -26.84 -10.25 -4.26
N LYS A 117 -28.17 -10.31 -4.13
CA LYS A 117 -29.01 -11.18 -4.96
C LYS A 117 -28.53 -11.00 -6.39
N VAL A 118 -28.15 -12.10 -7.04
CA VAL A 118 -27.83 -12.11 -8.46
C VAL A 118 -29.14 -11.86 -9.20
N VAL A 119 -29.45 -10.58 -9.38
CA VAL A 119 -30.61 -10.10 -10.15
C VAL A 119 -30.27 -10.35 -11.62
N SER A 120 -31.16 -11.03 -12.34
CA SER A 120 -30.93 -11.34 -13.75
C SER A 120 -30.80 -10.06 -14.58
N GLU A 121 -30.11 -10.15 -15.72
CA GLU A 121 -29.92 -9.01 -16.62
C GLU A 121 -31.27 -8.42 -17.07
N GLN A 122 -32.28 -9.27 -17.29
CA GLN A 122 -33.63 -8.81 -17.64
C GLN A 122 -34.29 -7.96 -16.54
N GLU A 123 -34.12 -8.33 -15.27
CA GLU A 123 -34.66 -7.55 -14.15
C GLU A 123 -33.94 -6.20 -13.96
N ARG A 124 -32.66 -6.11 -14.34
CA ARG A 124 -31.91 -4.85 -14.33
C ARG A 124 -32.36 -3.92 -15.45
N LEU A 125 -32.54 -4.47 -16.66
CA LEU A 125 -33.02 -3.71 -17.83
C LEU A 125 -34.44 -3.19 -17.61
N ALA A 126 -35.31 -3.96 -16.94
CA ALA A 126 -36.67 -3.53 -16.62
C ALA A 126 -36.74 -2.33 -15.66
N LYS A 127 -35.72 -2.14 -14.81
CA LYS A 127 -35.64 -1.03 -13.84
C LYS A 127 -34.85 0.16 -14.37
N ASP A 128 -34.24 0.04 -15.54
CA ASP A 128 -33.43 1.10 -16.12
C ASP A 128 -34.35 2.14 -16.80
N PRO A 129 -34.40 3.39 -16.29
CA PRO A 129 -35.24 4.45 -16.86
C PRO A 129 -34.82 4.82 -18.29
N PHE A 130 -33.63 4.41 -18.73
CA PHE A 130 -33.11 4.64 -20.08
C PHE A 130 -33.34 3.46 -21.03
N TYR A 131 -33.84 2.31 -20.55
CA TYR A 131 -34.01 1.12 -21.41
C TYR A 131 -34.96 1.35 -22.59
N LYS A 132 -35.96 2.22 -22.40
CA LYS A 132 -36.93 2.59 -23.45
C LYS A 132 -36.39 3.59 -24.49
N PHE A 133 -35.18 4.10 -24.32
CA PHE A 133 -34.56 5.09 -25.20
C PHE A 133 -33.49 4.47 -26.11
N LYS A 134 -33.35 3.14 -26.12
CA LYS A 134 -32.55 2.44 -27.12
C LYS A 134 -33.33 2.42 -28.44
N ASN A 135 -33.06 3.40 -29.31
CA ASN A 135 -33.37 3.35 -30.74
C ASN A 135 -32.22 2.71 -31.51
#